data_AF-A0AAR5PQN8-F1
#
_entry.id   AF-A0AAR5PQN8-F1
#
_cell.length_a   1.000
_cell.length_b   1.000
_cell.length_c   1.000
_cell.angle_alpha   90.00
_cell.angle_beta   90.00
_cell.angle_gamma   90.00
#
_symmetry.space_group_name_H-M   'P 1'
#
loop_
_entity.id
_entity.type
_entity.pdbx_description
1 polymer ?
#
loop_
_entity_poly.entity_id
_entity_poly.type
_entity_poly.pdbx_seq_one_letter_code
_entity_poly.pdbx_strand_id
1 'polypeptide(L)'
;MLKVFTRYLNDVFEQMIGQPRSASVSLLAVEVHVVTCAAKPLSGWLMRDAIQSCREACGGHGYLKGAGLGAWRANQDAALTYEGENWVLVQQTSNFLLKIWPQIRAGTIIESPLGSVDFLNEWQEILRARFEATTVQELCRPAGILRMFQWRACYLLQQTAQALEGRLEGGQTKFWARSDSQVFAAKDLAVAFSEHFLLRKFLDKVASCSDGGLRPVLLRVFALYGLFSLEKSLGLLYQGGFAQGAAPGQLIQRGVLELCAQLKDEAVALVDVIAPPDAVLNSTLGASDGRVYGRLEQALFGSPYGAGRPTWWADIVGWKQFGLQAKL
;
A
#
# COMPACT_ATOMS: atom_id res chain seq x y z
N MET A 1 7.70 -4.14 -4.82
CA MET A 1 7.16 -4.83 -3.63
C MET A 1 5.89 -5.62 -3.92
N LEU A 2 4.77 -4.99 -4.30
CA LEU A 2 3.50 -5.70 -4.54
C LEU A 2 3.61 -6.89 -5.52
N LYS A 3 4.33 -6.74 -6.65
CA LYS A 3 4.57 -7.83 -7.62
C LYS A 3 5.27 -9.05 -7.00
N VAL A 4 6.20 -8.85 -6.07
CA VAL A 4 6.88 -9.94 -5.33
C VAL A 4 5.87 -10.65 -4.45
N PHE A 5 5.04 -9.87 -3.77
CA PHE A 5 4.02 -10.39 -2.86
C PHE A 5 2.92 -11.19 -3.58
N THR A 6 2.44 -10.71 -4.72
CA THR A 6 1.47 -11.44 -5.55
C THR A 6 2.03 -12.77 -6.02
N ARG A 7 3.29 -12.80 -6.49
CA ARG A 7 3.95 -14.06 -6.87
C ARG A 7 4.04 -15.03 -5.70
N TYR A 8 4.51 -14.53 -4.55
CA TYR A 8 4.56 -15.33 -3.32
C TYR A 8 3.20 -15.93 -2.96
N LEU A 9 2.12 -15.14 -3.00
CA LEU A 9 0.79 -15.64 -2.69
C LEU A 9 0.32 -16.68 -3.72
N ASN A 10 0.58 -16.47 -5.01
CA ASN A 10 0.26 -17.45 -6.05
C ASN A 10 0.98 -18.77 -5.81
N ASP A 11 2.28 -18.74 -5.49
CA ASP A 11 3.05 -19.94 -5.17
C ASP A 11 2.45 -20.67 -3.95
N VAL A 12 2.02 -19.94 -2.92
CA VAL A 12 1.34 -20.50 -1.74
C VAL A 12 -0.01 -21.11 -2.11
N PHE A 13 -0.81 -20.45 -2.96
CA PHE A 13 -2.09 -20.98 -3.43
C PHE A 13 -1.92 -22.27 -4.24
N GLU A 14 -0.94 -22.32 -5.14
CA GLU A 14 -0.62 -23.52 -5.93
C GLU A 14 -0.21 -24.68 -5.02
N GLN A 15 0.64 -24.42 -4.02
CA GLN A 15 1.02 -25.42 -3.02
C GLN A 15 -0.17 -25.93 -2.20
N MET A 16 -1.10 -25.04 -1.83
CA MET A 16 -2.28 -25.39 -1.05
C MET A 16 -3.26 -26.26 -1.86
N ILE A 17 -3.49 -25.95 -3.14
CA ILE A 17 -4.40 -26.71 -4.02
C ILE A 17 -3.87 -28.12 -4.28
N GLY A 18 -2.55 -28.30 -4.34
CA GLY A 18 -1.92 -29.60 -4.57
C GLY A 18 -1.93 -30.56 -3.37
N GLN A 19 -2.35 -30.13 -2.18
CA GLN A 19 -2.26 -30.94 -0.96
C GLN A 19 -3.61 -31.54 -0.53
N PRO A 20 -3.63 -32.77 0.02
CA PRO A 20 -4.85 -33.36 0.58
C PRO A 20 -5.32 -32.58 1.81
N ARG A 21 -6.64 -32.55 2.04
CA ARG A 21 -7.23 -31.89 3.21
C ARG A 21 -6.63 -32.44 4.50
N SER A 22 -6.06 -31.56 5.30
CA SER A 22 -5.43 -31.85 6.58
C SER A 22 -5.54 -30.65 7.50
N ALA A 23 -5.28 -30.84 8.80
CA ALA A 23 -5.32 -29.75 9.78
C ALA A 23 -4.31 -28.63 9.44
N SER A 24 -3.14 -28.97 8.92
CA SER A 24 -2.13 -28.00 8.47
C SER A 24 -2.63 -27.17 7.27
N VAL A 25 -3.26 -27.82 6.29
CA VAL A 25 -3.86 -27.13 5.13
C VAL A 25 -5.00 -26.21 5.57
N SER A 26 -5.81 -26.60 6.57
CA SER A 26 -6.85 -25.73 7.13
C SER A 26 -6.27 -24.50 7.83
N LEU A 27 -5.19 -24.66 8.60
CA LEU A 27 -4.51 -23.55 9.26
C LEU A 27 -3.91 -22.58 8.23
N LEU A 28 -3.28 -23.13 7.20
CA LEU A 28 -2.75 -22.37 6.06
C LEU A 28 -3.85 -21.59 5.34
N ALA A 29 -5.01 -22.21 5.09
CA ALA A 29 -6.14 -21.54 4.44
C ALA A 29 -6.66 -20.34 5.25
N VAL A 30 -6.73 -20.47 6.59
CA VAL A 30 -7.10 -19.36 7.48
C VAL A 30 -6.08 -18.24 7.39
N GLU A 31 -4.79 -18.57 7.42
CA GLU A 31 -3.73 -17.57 7.34
C GLU A 31 -3.70 -16.85 5.98
N VAL A 32 -3.85 -17.60 4.88
CA VAL A 32 -3.97 -17.04 3.53
C VAL A 32 -5.17 -16.09 3.44
N HIS A 33 -6.31 -16.46 4.02
CA HIS A 33 -7.47 -15.58 4.08
C HIS A 33 -7.17 -14.27 4.83
N VAL A 34 -6.56 -14.36 6.01
CA VAL A 34 -6.19 -13.18 6.83
C VAL A 34 -5.22 -12.28 6.06
N VAL A 35 -4.17 -12.85 5.48
CA VAL A 35 -3.17 -12.09 4.73
C VAL A 35 -3.77 -11.43 3.49
N THR A 36 -4.60 -12.14 2.73
CA THR A 36 -5.22 -11.60 1.51
C THR A 36 -6.25 -10.52 1.82
N CYS A 37 -7.04 -10.67 2.88
CA CYS A 37 -7.97 -9.65 3.37
C CYS A 37 -7.27 -8.36 3.82
N ALA A 38 -6.00 -8.42 4.24
CA ALA A 38 -5.20 -7.24 4.59
C ALA A 38 -4.46 -6.67 3.37
N ALA A 39 -3.96 -7.54 2.49
CA ALA A 39 -3.12 -7.16 1.35
C ALA A 39 -3.90 -6.54 0.19
N LYS A 40 -5.12 -7.01 -0.09
CA LYS A 40 -5.97 -6.46 -1.16
C LYS A 40 -6.31 -5.00 -0.88
N PRO A 41 -6.82 -4.61 0.31
CA PRO A 41 -7.06 -3.21 0.63
C PRO A 41 -5.81 -2.34 0.56
N LEU A 42 -4.70 -2.80 1.16
CA LEU A 42 -3.42 -2.09 1.13
C LEU A 42 -2.97 -1.81 -0.31
N SER A 43 -2.96 -2.85 -1.16
CA SER A 43 -2.57 -2.73 -2.56
C SER A 43 -3.51 -1.80 -3.34
N GLY A 44 -4.81 -1.92 -3.10
CA GLY A 44 -5.83 -1.10 -3.73
C GLY A 44 -5.66 0.39 -3.42
N TRP A 45 -5.51 0.74 -2.15
CA TRP A 45 -5.28 2.12 -1.72
C TRP A 45 -3.94 2.67 -2.20
N LEU A 46 -2.86 1.88 -2.11
CA LEU A 46 -1.54 2.30 -2.61
C LEU A 46 -1.59 2.58 -4.11
N MET A 47 -2.19 1.70 -4.91
CA MET A 47 -2.26 1.88 -6.37
C MET A 47 -3.17 3.03 -6.76
N ARG A 48 -4.30 3.19 -6.05
CA ARG A 48 -5.21 4.34 -6.19
C ARG A 48 -4.45 5.65 -6.02
N ASP A 49 -3.73 5.80 -4.90
CA ASP A 49 -3.03 7.03 -4.55
C ASP A 49 -1.81 7.24 -5.48
N ALA A 50 -1.07 6.18 -5.81
CA ALA A 50 0.08 6.25 -6.71
C ALA A 50 -0.32 6.73 -8.12
N ILE A 51 -1.39 6.20 -8.72
CA ILE A 51 -1.85 6.64 -10.04
C ILE A 51 -2.24 8.12 -10.01
N GLN A 52 -2.91 8.57 -8.94
CA GLN A 52 -3.29 9.96 -8.79
C GLN A 52 -2.06 10.87 -8.68
N SER A 53 -1.10 10.52 -7.84
CA SER A 53 0.15 11.28 -7.71
C SER A 53 0.94 11.31 -9.02
N CYS A 54 0.98 10.21 -9.78
CA CYS A 54 1.62 10.18 -11.10
C CYS A 54 0.93 11.13 -12.09
N ARG A 55 -0.41 11.17 -12.07
CA ARG A 55 -1.21 12.08 -12.91
C ARG A 55 -0.92 13.54 -12.60
N GLU A 56 -0.86 13.88 -11.32
CA GLU A 56 -0.56 15.25 -10.85
C GLU A 56 0.90 15.66 -11.12
N ALA A 57 1.84 14.72 -10.99
CA ALA A 57 3.24 14.94 -11.31
C ALA A 57 3.47 15.26 -12.80
N CYS A 58 2.58 14.79 -13.69
CA CYS A 58 2.59 15.14 -15.12
C CYS A 58 1.96 16.51 -15.44
N GLY A 59 1.56 17.28 -14.42
CA GLY A 59 0.93 18.60 -14.57
C GLY A 59 -0.34 18.56 -15.44
N GLY A 60 -0.56 19.63 -16.21
CA GLY A 60 -1.72 19.75 -17.08
C GLY A 60 -1.81 18.65 -18.15
N HIS A 61 -0.66 18.18 -18.65
CA HIS A 61 -0.63 17.10 -19.65
C HIS A 61 -1.11 15.76 -19.08
N GLY A 62 -0.93 15.51 -17.77
CA GLY A 62 -1.47 14.33 -17.10
C GLY A 62 -3.00 14.24 -17.10
N TYR A 63 -3.70 15.37 -17.31
CA TYR A 63 -5.17 15.39 -17.44
C TYR A 63 -5.66 14.95 -18.82
N LEU A 64 -4.81 15.01 -19.86
CA LEU A 64 -5.21 14.67 -21.22
C LEU A 64 -5.56 13.19 -21.34
N LYS A 65 -6.59 12.86 -22.13
CA LYS A 65 -6.95 11.46 -22.42
C LYS A 65 -5.76 10.67 -23.00
N GLY A 66 -4.94 11.32 -23.83
CA GLY A 66 -3.73 10.73 -24.41
C GLY A 66 -2.66 10.34 -23.38
N ALA A 67 -2.64 10.94 -22.18
CA ALA A 67 -1.73 10.53 -21.12
C ALA A 67 -2.08 9.15 -20.53
N GLY A 68 -3.30 8.66 -20.73
CA GLY A 68 -3.77 7.35 -20.26
C GLY A 68 -4.08 7.28 -18.75
N LEU A 69 -3.41 8.08 -17.92
CA LEU A 69 -3.50 8.00 -16.45
C LEU A 69 -4.93 8.16 -15.88
N GLY A 70 -5.77 8.98 -16.52
CA GLY A 70 -7.18 9.11 -16.13
C GLY A 70 -7.98 7.82 -16.34
N ALA A 71 -7.75 7.11 -17.46
CA ALA A 71 -8.40 5.83 -17.73
C ALA A 71 -7.89 4.73 -16.79
N TRP A 72 -6.57 4.69 -16.55
CA TRP A 72 -5.97 3.79 -15.55
C TRP A 72 -6.57 4.00 -14.17
N ARG A 73 -6.77 5.26 -13.78
CA ARG A 73 -7.39 5.58 -12.49
C ARG A 73 -8.82 5.07 -12.40
N ALA A 74 -9.64 5.36 -13.40
CA ALA A 74 -11.03 4.93 -13.45
C ALA A 74 -11.16 3.40 -13.39
N ASN A 75 -10.30 2.67 -14.11
CA ASN A 75 -10.27 1.21 -14.07
C ASN A 75 -9.86 0.69 -12.68
N GLN A 76 -8.91 1.35 -12.03
CA GLN A 76 -8.42 0.94 -10.72
C GLN A 76 -9.41 1.21 -9.58
N ASP A 77 -10.33 2.17 -9.71
CA ASP A 77 -11.30 2.46 -8.65
C ASP A 77 -12.22 1.26 -8.34
N ALA A 78 -12.51 0.42 -9.34
CA ALA A 78 -13.23 -0.84 -9.13
C ALA A 78 -12.50 -1.78 -8.15
N ALA A 79 -11.16 -1.69 -8.09
CA ALA A 79 -10.36 -2.54 -7.23
C ALA A 79 -10.58 -2.30 -5.73
N LEU A 80 -11.22 -1.18 -5.39
CA LEU A 80 -11.54 -0.80 -4.01
C LEU A 80 -12.80 -1.49 -3.50
N THR A 81 -13.64 -2.03 -4.39
CA THR A 81 -14.98 -2.56 -4.05
C THR A 81 -15.21 -4.02 -4.45
N TYR A 82 -14.73 -4.45 -5.62
CA TYR A 82 -14.87 -5.85 -6.04
C TYR A 82 -14.12 -6.83 -5.12
N GLU A 83 -14.49 -8.11 -5.13
CA GLU A 83 -13.87 -9.17 -4.30
C GLU A 83 -13.82 -8.85 -2.78
N GLY A 84 -14.72 -7.97 -2.34
CA GLY A 84 -14.84 -7.49 -0.96
C GLY A 84 -14.46 -6.01 -0.84
N GLU A 85 -15.36 -5.21 -0.26
CA GLU A 85 -15.09 -3.81 0.01
C GLU A 85 -13.91 -3.65 0.99
N ASN A 86 -13.02 -2.71 0.72
CA ASN A 86 -11.74 -2.61 1.42
C ASN A 86 -11.89 -2.44 2.95
N TRP A 87 -12.82 -1.62 3.43
CA TRP A 87 -13.07 -1.44 4.86
C TRP A 87 -13.71 -2.65 5.53
N VAL A 88 -14.47 -3.46 4.79
CA VAL A 88 -14.99 -4.75 5.25
C VAL A 88 -13.88 -5.79 5.33
N LEU A 89 -12.97 -5.85 4.36
CA LEU A 89 -11.89 -6.84 4.33
C LEU A 89 -10.88 -6.64 5.47
N VAL A 90 -10.48 -5.40 5.75
CA VAL A 90 -9.56 -5.15 6.87
C VAL A 90 -10.14 -5.58 8.22
N GLN A 91 -11.47 -5.63 8.38
CA GLN A 91 -12.12 -6.17 9.57
C GLN A 91 -11.86 -7.66 9.78
N GLN A 92 -11.76 -8.45 8.71
CA GLN A 92 -11.49 -9.89 8.82
C GLN A 92 -10.11 -10.11 9.46
N THR A 93 -9.13 -9.33 9.01
CA THR A 93 -7.76 -9.37 9.53
C THR A 93 -7.68 -8.91 10.98
N SER A 94 -8.26 -7.75 11.30
CA SER A 94 -8.20 -7.22 12.66
C SER A 94 -8.94 -8.11 13.66
N ASN A 95 -10.10 -8.68 13.27
CA ASN A 95 -10.83 -9.63 14.10
C ASN A 95 -10.03 -10.92 14.37
N PHE A 96 -9.30 -11.43 13.38
CA PHE A 96 -8.40 -12.56 13.58
C PHE A 96 -7.31 -12.24 14.60
N LEU A 97 -6.62 -11.09 14.44
CA LEU A 97 -5.57 -10.65 15.35
C LEU A 97 -6.08 -10.47 16.79
N LEU A 98 -7.26 -9.84 16.94
CA LEU A 98 -7.92 -9.68 18.25
C LEU A 98 -8.36 -11.02 18.86
N LYS A 99 -8.70 -12.02 18.04
CA LYS A 99 -9.09 -13.36 18.50
C LYS A 99 -7.90 -14.12 19.09
N ILE A 100 -6.73 -14.01 18.48
CA ILE A 100 -5.51 -14.70 18.94
C ILE A 100 -4.81 -13.97 20.09
N TRP A 101 -5.03 -12.66 20.21
CA TRP A 101 -4.36 -11.81 21.20
C TRP A 101 -4.46 -12.29 22.66
N PRO A 102 -5.61 -12.73 23.19
CA PRO A 102 -5.69 -13.26 24.55
C PRO A 102 -4.80 -14.47 24.79
N GLN A 103 -4.63 -15.34 23.80
CA GLN A 103 -3.78 -16.53 23.90
C GLN A 103 -2.30 -16.14 23.96
N ILE A 104 -1.89 -15.19 23.11
CA ILE A 104 -0.54 -14.61 23.11
C ILE A 104 -0.24 -13.93 24.46
N ARG A 105 -1.17 -13.15 25.01
CA ARG A 105 -1.02 -12.53 26.34
C ARG A 105 -0.88 -13.56 27.46
N ALA A 106 -1.53 -14.71 27.32
CA ALA A 106 -1.42 -15.82 28.26
C ALA A 106 -0.13 -16.66 28.10
N GLY A 107 0.75 -16.29 27.16
CA GLY A 107 2.02 -16.99 26.91
C GLY A 107 1.90 -18.18 25.96
N THR A 108 0.78 -18.33 25.26
CA THR A 108 0.66 -19.35 24.20
C THR A 108 1.50 -18.93 23.00
N ILE A 109 2.44 -19.79 22.59
CA ILE A 109 3.24 -19.59 21.38
C ILE A 109 2.37 -19.94 20.18
N ILE A 110 2.25 -19.00 19.24
CA ILE A 110 1.53 -19.20 17.98
C ILE A 110 2.55 -19.32 16.86
N GLU A 111 2.55 -20.46 16.18
CA GLU A 111 3.31 -20.69 14.96
C GLU A 111 2.34 -20.72 13.78
N SER A 112 2.55 -19.82 12.84
CA SER A 112 1.70 -19.69 11.65
C SER A 112 2.43 -20.25 10.42
N PRO A 113 1.77 -21.05 9.55
CA PRO A 113 2.41 -21.67 8.38
C PRO A 113 3.22 -20.73 7.47
N LEU A 114 2.76 -19.49 7.26
CA LEU A 114 3.46 -18.46 6.47
C LEU A 114 4.33 -17.53 7.33
N GLY A 115 4.28 -17.75 8.64
CA GLY A 115 4.89 -17.01 9.71
C GLY A 115 4.30 -15.62 9.94
N SER A 116 3.11 -15.30 9.41
CA SER A 116 2.60 -13.93 9.34
C SER A 116 2.39 -13.28 10.71
N VAL A 117 2.12 -14.08 11.76
CA VAL A 117 1.87 -13.59 13.12
C VAL A 117 2.94 -13.98 14.14
N ASP A 118 3.98 -14.72 13.74
CA ASP A 118 4.98 -15.27 14.66
C ASP A 118 5.69 -14.19 15.49
N PHE A 119 5.87 -13.00 14.92
CA PHE A 119 6.49 -11.86 15.63
C PHE A 119 5.70 -11.43 16.87
N LEU A 120 4.40 -11.77 16.95
CA LEU A 120 3.59 -11.45 18.13
C LEU A 120 4.00 -12.24 19.36
N ASN A 121 4.73 -13.35 19.21
CA ASN A 121 5.26 -14.10 20.36
C ASN A 121 6.26 -13.24 21.17
N GLU A 122 6.93 -12.28 20.54
CA GLU A 122 7.89 -11.36 21.16
C GLU A 122 7.27 -9.99 21.51
N TRP A 123 5.93 -9.88 21.57
CA TRP A 123 5.24 -8.59 21.67
C TRP A 123 5.72 -7.70 22.83
N GLN A 124 6.10 -8.29 23.97
CA GLN A 124 6.57 -7.55 25.14
C GLN A 124 7.92 -6.86 24.87
N GLU A 125 8.87 -7.59 24.29
CA GLU A 125 10.17 -7.04 23.91
C GLU A 125 10.03 -6.04 22.78
N ILE A 126 9.12 -6.31 21.84
CA ILE A 126 8.77 -5.39 20.77
C ILE A 126 8.32 -4.06 21.38
N LEU A 127 7.31 -4.03 22.23
CA LEU A 127 6.77 -2.80 22.80
C LEU A 127 7.74 -2.03 23.73
N ARG A 128 8.72 -2.74 24.31
CA ARG A 128 9.80 -2.11 25.10
C ARG A 128 10.84 -1.39 24.25
N ALA A 129 10.96 -1.74 22.97
CA ALA A 129 11.92 -1.10 22.07
C ALA A 129 11.65 0.40 21.94
N ARG A 130 12.70 1.16 21.65
CA ARG A 130 12.65 2.61 21.40
C ARG A 130 13.37 2.92 20.10
N PHE A 131 13.19 4.14 19.62
CA PHE A 131 13.93 4.63 18.46
C PHE A 131 15.42 4.79 18.80
N GLU A 132 16.27 3.97 18.18
CA GLU A 132 17.71 3.90 18.49
C GLU A 132 18.62 4.47 17.40
N ALA A 133 18.14 4.59 16.16
CA ALA A 133 18.97 5.03 15.04
C ALA A 133 19.44 6.48 15.25
N THR A 134 20.75 6.72 15.08
CA THR A 134 21.33 8.07 15.20
C THR A 134 21.70 8.66 13.85
N THR A 135 21.88 7.79 12.85
CA THR A 135 22.22 8.17 11.47
C THR A 135 21.23 7.58 10.47
N VAL A 136 21.16 8.17 9.28
CA VAL A 136 20.33 7.64 8.18
C VAL A 136 20.77 6.23 7.77
N GLN A 137 22.07 5.95 7.79
CA GLN A 137 22.59 4.63 7.43
C GLN A 137 22.14 3.54 8.41
N GLU A 138 22.12 3.83 9.71
CA GLU A 138 21.57 2.92 10.73
C GLU A 138 20.07 2.74 10.56
N LEU A 139 19.35 3.84 10.32
CA LEU A 139 17.91 3.84 10.11
C LEU A 139 17.49 2.99 8.89
N CYS A 140 18.30 3.00 7.82
CA CYS A 140 18.03 2.25 6.59
C CYS A 140 18.32 0.75 6.70
N ARG A 141 18.80 0.25 7.86
CA ARG A 141 19.05 -1.20 8.05
C ARG A 141 17.72 -1.97 8.03
N PRO A 142 17.60 -3.06 7.25
CA PRO A 142 16.34 -3.79 7.12
C PRO A 142 15.75 -4.29 8.44
N ALA A 143 16.58 -4.77 9.35
CA ALA A 143 16.16 -5.25 10.67
C ALA A 143 15.51 -4.13 11.51
N GLY A 144 16.09 -2.92 11.50
CA GLY A 144 15.55 -1.77 12.23
C GLY A 144 14.19 -1.33 11.66
N ILE A 145 14.08 -1.28 10.34
CA ILE A 145 12.81 -0.98 9.66
C ILE A 145 11.74 -2.02 10.02
N LEU A 146 12.03 -3.32 9.86
CA LEU A 146 11.08 -4.37 10.23
C LEU A 146 10.67 -4.29 11.70
N ARG A 147 11.60 -3.99 12.61
CA ARG A 147 11.30 -3.83 14.04
C ARG A 147 10.34 -2.67 14.30
N MET A 148 10.47 -1.55 13.59
CA MET A 148 9.51 -0.44 13.69
C MET A 148 8.10 -0.82 13.21
N PHE A 149 7.99 -1.60 12.13
CA PHE A 149 6.69 -2.11 11.66
C PHE A 149 6.08 -3.15 12.62
N GLN A 150 6.90 -4.04 13.19
CA GLN A 150 6.47 -4.95 14.27
C GLN A 150 5.97 -4.17 15.48
N TRP A 151 6.72 -3.17 15.93
CA TRP A 151 6.32 -2.30 17.04
C TRP A 151 4.97 -1.65 16.78
N ARG A 152 4.79 -1.08 15.59
CA ARG A 152 3.53 -0.46 15.19
C ARG A 152 2.36 -1.46 15.22
N ALA A 153 2.54 -2.65 14.67
CA ALA A 153 1.51 -3.68 14.68
C ALA A 153 1.15 -4.15 16.10
N CYS A 154 2.15 -4.42 16.95
CA CYS A 154 1.94 -4.80 18.35
C CYS A 154 1.25 -3.69 19.15
N TYR A 155 1.64 -2.43 18.95
CA TYR A 155 1.08 -1.29 19.66
C TYR A 155 -0.39 -1.10 19.30
N LEU A 156 -0.71 -1.11 17.99
CA LEU A 156 -2.09 -1.04 17.52
C LEU A 156 -2.91 -2.23 17.99
N LEU A 157 -2.34 -3.43 18.08
CA LEU A 157 -3.05 -4.61 18.58
C LEU A 157 -3.43 -4.45 20.05
N GLN A 158 -2.47 -4.05 20.89
CA GLN A 158 -2.69 -3.81 22.31
C GLN A 158 -3.73 -2.70 22.53
N GLN A 159 -3.60 -1.58 21.84
CA GLN A 159 -4.54 -0.45 21.95
C GLN A 159 -5.94 -0.83 21.49
N THR A 160 -6.06 -1.53 20.36
CA THR A 160 -7.37 -1.99 19.85
C THR A 160 -8.03 -2.97 20.82
N ALA A 161 -7.26 -3.89 21.40
CA ALA A 161 -7.78 -4.84 22.38
C ALA A 161 -8.26 -4.14 23.66
N GLN A 162 -7.46 -3.22 24.22
CA GLN A 162 -7.84 -2.45 25.42
C GLN A 162 -9.08 -1.58 25.16
N ALA A 163 -9.14 -0.94 23.98
CA ALA A 163 -10.29 -0.15 23.55
C ALA A 163 -11.57 -1.00 23.45
N LEU A 164 -11.47 -2.22 22.94
CA LEU A 164 -12.58 -3.15 22.85
C LEU A 164 -13.01 -3.67 24.24
N GLU A 165 -12.05 -4.08 25.07
CA GLU A 165 -12.26 -4.57 26.44
C GLU A 165 -12.95 -3.50 27.30
N GLY A 166 -12.43 -2.28 27.33
CA GLY A 166 -13.00 -1.20 28.12
C GLY A 166 -14.42 -0.80 27.69
N ARG A 167 -14.76 -0.91 26.39
CA ARG A 167 -16.13 -0.67 25.91
C ARG A 167 -17.11 -1.76 26.35
N LEU A 168 -16.67 -3.02 26.33
CA LEU A 168 -17.47 -4.15 26.80
C LEU A 168 -17.70 -4.05 28.32
N GLU A 169 -16.67 -3.71 29.08
CA GLU A 169 -16.76 -3.47 30.52
C GLU A 169 -17.66 -2.27 30.85
N GLY A 170 -17.65 -1.23 30.00
CA GLY A 170 -18.56 -0.10 30.05
C GLY A 170 -20.02 -0.40 29.69
N GLY A 171 -20.37 -1.68 29.45
CA GLY A 171 -21.74 -2.11 29.20
C GLY A 171 -22.21 -1.98 27.75
N GLN A 172 -21.34 -1.62 26.81
CA GLN A 172 -21.71 -1.62 25.39
C GLN A 172 -21.96 -3.05 24.89
N THR A 173 -22.87 -3.18 23.93
CA THR A 173 -23.07 -4.46 23.24
C THR A 173 -21.84 -4.81 22.41
N LYS A 174 -21.60 -6.11 22.20
CA LYS A 174 -20.48 -6.60 21.37
C LYS A 174 -20.44 -6.00 19.97
N PHE A 175 -21.60 -5.68 19.41
CA PHE A 175 -21.71 -5.02 18.11
C PHE A 175 -21.15 -3.60 18.15
N TRP A 176 -21.64 -2.76 19.07
CA TRP A 176 -21.19 -1.37 19.21
C TRP A 176 -19.74 -1.27 19.65
N ALA A 177 -19.32 -2.10 20.61
CA ALA A 177 -17.93 -2.12 21.07
C ALA A 177 -16.94 -2.41 19.92
N ARG A 178 -17.31 -3.30 18.99
CA ARG A 178 -16.52 -3.57 17.77
C ARG A 178 -16.57 -2.43 16.78
N SER A 179 -17.77 -1.92 16.47
CA SER A 179 -17.94 -0.80 15.53
C SER A 179 -17.14 0.42 15.96
N ASP A 180 -17.23 0.81 17.23
CA ASP A 180 -16.56 1.99 17.78
C ASP A 180 -15.04 1.81 17.90
N SER A 181 -14.56 0.57 18.00
CA SER A 181 -13.12 0.25 17.99
C SER A 181 -12.55 0.10 16.58
N GLN A 182 -13.41 0.03 15.55
CA GLN A 182 -12.98 -0.20 14.18
C GLN A 182 -12.33 1.03 13.54
N VAL A 183 -12.96 2.19 13.69
CA VAL A 183 -12.68 3.40 12.88
C VAL A 183 -11.29 3.98 13.14
N PHE A 184 -10.79 3.94 14.37
CA PHE A 184 -9.51 4.59 14.74
C PHE A 184 -8.45 3.61 15.27
N ALA A 185 -8.73 2.31 15.29
CA ALA A 185 -7.80 1.33 15.83
C ALA A 185 -7.70 0.09 14.94
N ALA A 186 -8.78 -0.69 14.83
CA ALA A 186 -8.70 -2.00 14.17
C ALA A 186 -8.40 -1.91 12.66
N LYS A 187 -8.83 -0.84 11.97
CA LYS A 187 -8.45 -0.61 10.55
C LYS A 187 -6.94 -0.47 10.38
N ASP A 188 -6.31 0.32 11.24
CA ASP A 188 -4.89 0.67 11.13
C ASP A 188 -4.01 -0.50 11.58
N LEU A 189 -4.51 -1.32 12.52
CA LEU A 189 -3.93 -2.59 12.89
C LEU A 189 -3.78 -3.54 11.69
N ALA A 190 -4.85 -3.73 10.92
CA ALA A 190 -4.81 -4.60 9.74
C ALA A 190 -3.83 -4.09 8.66
N VAL A 191 -3.79 -2.76 8.46
CA VAL A 191 -2.83 -2.13 7.55
C VAL A 191 -1.40 -2.32 8.03
N ALA A 192 -1.13 -2.09 9.32
CA ALA A 192 0.21 -2.27 9.90
C ALA A 192 0.71 -3.72 9.79
N PHE A 193 -0.18 -4.68 10.07
CA PHE A 193 0.10 -6.11 9.86
C PHE A 193 0.46 -6.41 8.40
N SER A 194 -0.34 -5.91 7.46
CA SER A 194 -0.14 -6.12 6.03
C SER A 194 1.19 -5.52 5.53
N GLU A 195 1.51 -4.29 5.95
CA GLU A 195 2.77 -3.62 5.58
C GLU A 195 4.00 -4.34 6.13
N HIS A 196 3.94 -4.81 7.39
CA HIS A 196 5.00 -5.62 7.97
C HIS A 196 5.24 -6.90 7.16
N PHE A 197 4.17 -7.65 6.88
CA PHE A 197 4.26 -8.91 6.17
C PHE A 197 4.75 -8.72 4.73
N LEU A 198 4.27 -7.67 4.05
CA LEU A 198 4.72 -7.27 2.71
C LEU A 198 6.23 -6.98 2.69
N LEU A 199 6.71 -6.16 3.63
CA LEU A 199 8.13 -5.81 3.76
C LEU A 199 8.98 -7.04 4.04
N ARG A 200 8.54 -7.92 4.94
CA ARG A 200 9.25 -9.16 5.24
C ARG A 200 9.41 -10.03 4.00
N LYS A 201 8.32 -10.29 3.27
CA LYS A 201 8.36 -11.11 2.04
C LYS A 201 9.19 -10.46 0.93
N PHE A 202 9.23 -9.13 0.87
CA PHE A 202 10.15 -8.45 -0.03
C PHE A 202 11.60 -8.71 0.36
N LEU A 203 11.94 -8.62 1.65
CA LEU A 203 13.29 -8.88 2.14
C LEU A 203 13.72 -10.34 1.91
N ASP A 204 12.83 -11.30 2.15
CA ASP A 204 13.05 -12.72 1.83
C ASP A 204 13.42 -12.89 0.35
N LYS A 205 12.70 -12.19 -0.55
CA LYS A 205 13.01 -12.22 -1.98
C LYS A 205 14.35 -11.57 -2.30
N VAL A 206 14.70 -10.46 -1.67
CA VAL A 206 16.00 -9.80 -1.83
C VAL A 206 17.14 -10.69 -1.36
N ALA A 207 16.95 -11.43 -0.27
CA ALA A 207 17.92 -12.42 0.22
C ALA A 207 18.14 -13.57 -0.77
N SER A 208 17.09 -14.01 -1.46
CA SER A 208 17.17 -15.03 -2.54
C SER A 208 17.80 -14.54 -3.85
N CYS A 209 18.07 -13.22 -3.98
CA CYS A 209 18.65 -12.67 -5.20
C CYS A 209 20.16 -13.00 -5.27
N SER A 210 20.57 -13.72 -6.31
CA SER A 210 21.98 -14.09 -6.54
C SER A 210 22.82 -12.94 -7.10
N ASP A 211 22.20 -11.95 -7.75
CA ASP A 211 22.88 -10.80 -8.33
C ASP A 211 23.28 -9.77 -7.26
N GLY A 212 24.59 -9.63 -7.06
CA GLY A 212 25.17 -8.71 -6.10
C GLY A 212 24.99 -7.22 -6.45
N GLY A 213 24.80 -6.88 -7.73
CA GLY A 213 24.55 -5.51 -8.18
C GLY A 213 23.10 -5.08 -7.97
N LEU A 214 22.15 -6.01 -8.09
CA LEU A 214 20.72 -5.71 -7.89
C LEU A 214 20.34 -5.58 -6.41
N ARG A 215 20.99 -6.36 -5.53
CA ARG A 215 20.63 -6.41 -4.10
C ARG A 215 20.69 -5.02 -3.42
N PRO A 216 21.73 -4.19 -3.58
CA PRO A 216 21.75 -2.84 -3.02
C PRO A 216 20.61 -1.94 -3.52
N VAL A 217 20.28 -1.99 -4.81
CA VAL A 217 19.19 -1.19 -5.40
C VAL A 217 17.85 -1.61 -4.78
N LEU A 218 17.59 -2.92 -4.67
CA LEU A 218 16.36 -3.42 -4.05
C LEU A 218 16.28 -3.08 -2.56
N LEU A 219 17.41 -3.08 -1.83
CA LEU A 219 17.44 -2.65 -0.43
C LEU A 219 17.17 -1.15 -0.29
N ARG A 220 17.64 -0.31 -1.22
CA ARG A 220 17.26 1.12 -1.26
C ARG A 220 15.75 1.30 -1.50
N VAL A 221 15.16 0.54 -2.42
CA VAL A 221 13.70 0.56 -2.67
C VAL A 221 12.91 0.09 -1.44
N PHE A 222 13.39 -0.97 -0.75
CA PHE A 222 12.82 -1.44 0.52
C PHE A 222 12.86 -0.32 1.58
N ALA A 223 14.03 0.30 1.75
CA ALA A 223 14.20 1.35 2.74
C ALA A 223 13.33 2.57 2.41
N LEU A 224 13.25 2.98 1.15
CA LEU A 224 12.47 4.14 0.73
C LEU A 224 10.98 3.95 1.05
N TYR A 225 10.41 2.80 0.70
CA TYR A 225 9.03 2.50 1.04
C TYR A 225 8.82 2.38 2.55
N GLY A 226 9.74 1.69 3.26
CA GLY A 226 9.68 1.57 4.71
C GLY A 226 9.66 2.92 5.42
N LEU A 227 10.60 3.81 5.10
CA LEU A 227 10.67 5.14 5.70
C LEU A 227 9.51 6.05 5.28
N PHE A 228 9.09 6.01 4.02
CA PHE A 228 7.95 6.79 3.53
C PHE A 228 6.62 6.37 4.20
N SER A 229 6.42 5.08 4.46
CA SER A 229 5.25 4.59 5.22
C SER A 229 5.35 4.91 6.72
N LEU A 230 6.56 4.85 7.30
CA LEU A 230 6.78 5.21 8.71
C LEU A 230 6.58 6.71 8.98
N GLU A 231 6.94 7.56 8.03
CA GLU A 231 6.72 9.02 8.10
C GLU A 231 5.24 9.34 8.35
N LYS A 232 4.35 8.71 7.58
CA LYS A 232 2.88 8.83 7.77
C LYS A 232 2.39 8.30 9.13
N SER A 233 3.18 7.46 9.77
CA SER A 233 2.87 6.83 11.06
C SER A 233 3.58 7.51 12.24
N LEU A 234 4.30 8.63 12.03
CA LEU A 234 5.06 9.31 13.07
C LEU A 234 4.21 9.64 14.30
N GLY A 235 3.01 10.18 14.09
CA GLY A 235 2.10 10.52 15.21
C GLY A 235 1.83 9.34 16.13
N LEU A 236 1.64 8.14 15.58
CA LEU A 236 1.44 6.91 16.33
C LEU A 236 2.72 6.47 17.08
N LEU A 237 3.89 6.57 16.44
CA LEU A 237 5.19 6.22 17.04
C LEU A 237 5.50 7.13 18.25
N TYR A 238 5.15 8.41 18.17
CA TYR A 238 5.26 9.34 19.29
C TYR A 238 4.21 9.07 20.36
N GLN A 239 2.94 8.84 19.98
CA GLN A 239 1.86 8.58 20.91
C GLN A 239 2.13 7.35 21.80
N GLY A 240 2.65 6.26 21.23
CA GLY A 240 3.01 5.08 22.01
C GLY A 240 4.41 5.13 22.64
N GLY A 241 5.11 6.26 22.55
CA GLY A 241 6.39 6.49 23.23
C GLY A 241 7.59 5.76 22.63
N PHE A 242 7.47 5.19 21.42
CA PHE A 242 8.61 4.62 20.69
C PHE A 242 9.62 5.69 20.29
N ALA A 243 9.10 6.78 19.71
CA ALA A 243 9.86 7.95 19.30
C ALA A 243 9.72 9.06 20.35
N GLN A 244 10.82 9.76 20.63
CA GLN A 244 10.85 10.91 21.54
C GLN A 244 11.79 11.98 21.00
N GLY A 245 11.48 13.26 21.25
CA GLY A 245 12.24 14.39 20.74
C GLY A 245 12.14 14.59 19.22
N ALA A 246 12.92 15.52 18.67
CA ALA A 246 12.84 15.89 17.24
C ALA A 246 13.59 14.93 16.30
N ALA A 247 14.59 14.19 16.81
CA ALA A 247 15.51 13.40 15.99
C ALA A 247 14.82 12.30 15.14
N PRO A 248 13.86 11.49 15.65
CA PRO A 248 13.24 10.43 14.86
C PRO A 248 12.54 10.94 13.59
N GLY A 249 11.72 11.99 13.73
CA GLY A 249 11.04 12.60 12.59
C GLY A 249 12.02 13.19 11.56
N GLN A 250 13.02 13.94 12.04
CA GLN A 250 14.04 14.54 11.16
C GLN A 250 14.87 13.49 10.42
N LEU A 251 15.26 12.41 11.09
CA LEU A 251 16.04 11.32 10.50
C LEU A 251 15.23 10.55 9.44
N ILE A 252 13.96 10.27 9.70
CA ILE A 252 13.08 9.61 8.72
C ILE A 252 12.91 10.49 7.47
N GLN A 253 12.58 11.76 7.64
CA GLN A 253 12.41 12.70 6.52
C GLN A 253 13.70 12.87 5.71
N ARG A 254 14.84 13.03 6.38
CA ARG A 254 16.14 13.10 5.74
C ARG A 254 16.48 11.81 4.99
N GLY A 255 16.19 10.65 5.59
CA GLY A 255 16.41 9.35 4.96
C GLY A 255 15.61 9.16 3.67
N VAL A 256 14.35 9.61 3.65
CA VAL A 256 13.54 9.61 2.43
C VAL A 256 14.20 10.44 1.33
N LEU A 257 14.66 11.65 1.64
CA LEU A 257 15.32 12.53 0.65
C LEU A 257 16.63 11.94 0.13
N GLU A 258 17.48 11.40 1.02
CA GLU A 258 18.73 10.76 0.63
C GLU A 258 18.51 9.54 -0.26
N LEU A 259 17.51 8.70 0.06
CA LEU A 259 17.15 7.53 -0.75
C LEU A 259 16.57 7.93 -2.11
N CYS A 260 15.75 8.97 -2.19
CA CYS A 260 15.28 9.51 -3.47
C CYS A 260 16.45 10.00 -4.34
N ALA A 261 17.43 10.69 -3.75
CA ALA A 261 18.62 11.12 -4.48
C ALA A 261 19.45 9.94 -4.99
N GLN A 262 19.60 8.89 -4.16
CA GLN A 262 20.35 7.68 -4.52
C GLN A 262 19.67 6.79 -5.56
N LEU A 263 18.33 6.85 -5.68
CA LEU A 263 17.54 6.05 -6.63
C LEU A 263 17.18 6.80 -7.91
N LYS A 264 17.52 8.09 -8.00
CA LYS A 264 17.14 8.96 -9.10
C LYS A 264 17.61 8.41 -10.45
N ASP A 265 18.87 7.98 -10.52
CA ASP A 265 19.49 7.56 -11.77
C ASP A 265 19.02 6.16 -12.20
N GLU A 266 18.59 5.30 -11.26
CA GLU A 266 17.97 4.00 -11.57
C GLU A 266 16.45 4.06 -11.77
N ALA A 267 15.79 5.21 -11.52
CA ALA A 267 14.33 5.31 -11.50
C ALA A 267 13.67 4.85 -12.80
N VAL A 268 14.21 5.25 -13.96
CA VAL A 268 13.69 4.86 -15.28
C VAL A 268 13.86 3.36 -15.49
N ALA A 269 15.05 2.82 -15.25
CA ALA A 269 15.33 1.38 -15.39
C ALA A 269 14.45 0.52 -14.47
N LEU A 270 14.18 0.97 -13.24
CA LEU A 270 13.29 0.29 -12.30
C LEU A 270 11.83 0.22 -12.81
N VAL A 271 11.38 1.25 -13.52
CA VAL A 271 10.06 1.28 -14.15
C VAL A 271 10.04 0.43 -15.42
N ASP A 272 11.07 0.50 -16.27
CA ASP A 272 11.15 -0.23 -17.54
C ASP A 272 11.05 -1.75 -17.34
N VAL A 273 11.65 -2.29 -16.28
CA VAL A 273 11.61 -3.73 -15.95
C VAL A 273 10.19 -4.24 -15.65
N ILE A 274 9.26 -3.34 -15.30
CA ILE A 274 7.86 -3.69 -15.01
C ILE A 274 6.87 -3.08 -15.99
N ALA A 275 7.30 -2.18 -16.88
CA ALA A 275 6.46 -1.50 -17.83
C ALA A 275 5.89 -2.49 -18.86
N PRO A 276 4.59 -2.44 -19.15
CA PRO A 276 4.03 -3.20 -20.26
C PRO A 276 4.42 -2.52 -21.60
N PRO A 277 4.27 -3.21 -22.74
CA PRO A 277 4.51 -2.61 -24.05
C PRO A 277 3.68 -1.33 -24.27
N ASP A 278 4.19 -0.39 -25.07
CA ASP A 278 3.54 0.91 -25.38
C ASP A 278 2.06 0.77 -25.77
N ALA A 279 1.72 -0.27 -26.55
CA ALA A 279 0.34 -0.54 -26.98
C ALA A 279 -0.61 -0.84 -25.81
N VAL A 280 -0.10 -1.46 -24.75
CA VAL A 280 -0.84 -1.76 -23.52
C VAL A 280 -0.83 -0.56 -22.58
N LEU A 281 0.33 0.12 -22.45
CA LEU A 281 0.45 1.32 -21.62
C LEU A 281 -0.48 2.44 -22.10
N ASN A 282 -0.64 2.54 -23.43
CA ASN A 282 -1.53 3.45 -24.13
C ASN A 282 -1.41 4.90 -23.61
N SER A 283 -0.18 5.39 -23.58
CA SER A 283 0.16 6.71 -23.06
C SER A 283 1.09 7.45 -24.02
N THR A 284 0.73 8.69 -24.38
CA THR A 284 1.60 9.60 -25.12
C THR A 284 2.76 10.12 -24.26
N LEU A 285 2.59 10.15 -22.92
CA LEU A 285 3.60 10.64 -21.98
C LEU A 285 4.57 9.54 -21.54
N GLY A 286 4.06 8.31 -21.37
CA GLY A 286 4.83 7.17 -20.87
C GLY A 286 5.45 6.29 -21.95
N ALA A 287 5.45 6.73 -23.22
CA ALA A 287 5.98 5.94 -24.32
C ALA A 287 7.48 5.67 -24.17
N SER A 288 7.90 4.44 -24.49
CA SER A 288 9.28 3.97 -24.35
C SER A 288 10.31 4.73 -25.21
N ASP A 289 9.87 5.40 -26.28
CA ASP A 289 10.74 6.19 -27.16
C ASP A 289 11.05 7.61 -26.65
N GLY A 290 10.38 8.05 -25.57
CA GLY A 290 10.55 9.38 -24.99
C GLY A 290 10.09 10.54 -25.90
N ARG A 291 9.43 10.27 -27.03
CA ARG A 291 9.00 11.30 -28.01
C ARG A 291 7.66 11.94 -27.62
N VAL A 292 7.59 12.45 -26.40
CA VAL A 292 6.35 12.91 -25.76
C VAL A 292 5.60 13.95 -26.61
N TYR A 293 6.26 15.02 -27.03
CA TYR A 293 5.60 16.11 -27.77
C TYR A 293 5.10 15.69 -29.14
N GLY A 294 5.88 14.89 -29.88
CA GLY A 294 5.46 14.38 -31.19
C GLY A 294 4.26 13.44 -31.08
N ARG A 295 4.21 12.59 -30.04
CA ARG A 295 3.05 11.73 -29.78
C ARG A 295 1.82 12.52 -29.34
N LEU A 296 2.00 13.57 -28.53
CA LEU A 296 0.90 14.46 -28.15
C LEU A 296 0.32 15.18 -29.37
N GLU A 297 1.17 15.73 -30.23
CA GLU A 297 0.79 16.38 -31.48
C GLU A 297 0.01 15.42 -32.39
N GLN A 298 0.55 14.21 -32.61
CA GLN A 298 -0.10 13.18 -33.40
C GLN A 298 -1.47 12.78 -32.82
N ALA A 299 -1.58 12.66 -31.50
CA ALA A 299 -2.84 12.33 -30.83
C ALA A 299 -3.88 13.46 -30.95
N LEU A 300 -3.45 14.72 -30.91
CA LEU A 300 -4.33 15.89 -31.06
C LEU A 300 -4.85 16.02 -32.48
N PHE A 301 -3.97 16.01 -33.48
CA PHE A 301 -4.33 16.23 -34.87
C PHE A 301 -4.86 14.98 -35.58
N GLY A 302 -4.56 13.79 -35.07
CA GLY A 302 -5.13 12.53 -35.55
C GLY A 302 -6.56 12.27 -35.06
N SER A 303 -7.08 13.07 -34.13
CA SER A 303 -8.45 12.95 -33.64
C SER A 303 -9.46 13.47 -34.67
N PRO A 304 -10.60 12.77 -34.90
CA PRO A 304 -11.64 13.21 -35.85
C PRO A 304 -12.16 14.63 -35.62
N TYR A 305 -12.06 15.12 -34.38
CA TYR A 305 -12.54 16.44 -33.95
C TYR A 305 -11.39 17.43 -33.67
N GLY A 306 -10.14 17.08 -33.96
CA GLY A 306 -8.96 17.86 -33.58
C GLY A 306 -8.82 19.20 -34.32
N ALA A 307 -9.23 19.25 -35.59
CA ALA A 307 -9.08 20.44 -36.45
C ALA A 307 -10.39 20.88 -37.14
N GLY A 308 -11.47 20.10 -37.00
CA GLY A 308 -12.75 20.39 -37.65
C GLY A 308 -13.69 21.25 -36.79
N ARG A 309 -14.61 21.97 -37.42
CA ARG A 309 -15.71 22.62 -36.69
C ARG A 309 -16.68 21.57 -36.16
N PRO A 310 -17.12 21.64 -34.89
CA PRO A 310 -18.12 20.71 -34.38
C PRO A 310 -19.45 20.91 -35.11
N THR A 311 -20.24 19.87 -35.30
CA THR A 311 -21.49 19.93 -36.09
C THR A 311 -22.49 20.96 -35.57
N TRP A 312 -22.49 21.22 -34.27
CA TRP A 312 -23.35 22.17 -33.57
C TRP A 312 -22.81 23.61 -33.51
N TRP A 313 -21.70 23.93 -34.19
CA TRP A 313 -21.09 25.27 -34.11
C TRP A 313 -22.07 26.40 -34.50
N ALA A 314 -22.95 26.12 -35.46
CA ALA A 314 -23.94 27.08 -35.94
C ALA A 314 -25.01 27.39 -34.89
N ASP A 315 -25.37 26.42 -34.05
CA ASP A 315 -26.37 26.58 -32.99
C ASP A 315 -25.87 27.53 -31.89
N ILE A 316 -24.56 27.47 -31.59
CA ILE A 316 -23.91 28.36 -30.62
C ILE A 316 -23.72 29.77 -31.17
N VAL A 317 -23.35 29.93 -32.45
CA VAL A 317 -23.20 31.28 -33.03
C VAL A 317 -24.58 31.93 -33.28
N GLY A 318 -25.57 31.12 -33.65
CA GLY A 318 -26.95 31.53 -33.92
C GLY A 318 -27.85 31.59 -32.68
N TRP A 319 -27.34 31.40 -31.47
CA TRP A 319 -28.15 31.17 -30.25
C TRP A 319 -29.24 32.24 -30.00
N LYS A 320 -29.01 33.50 -30.39
CA LYS A 320 -30.00 34.58 -30.27
C LYS A 320 -31.19 34.43 -31.22
N GLN A 321 -31.02 33.75 -32.35
CA GLN A 321 -32.08 33.51 -33.33
C GLN A 321 -32.99 32.34 -32.92
N PHE A 322 -32.51 31.44 -32.07
CA PHE A 322 -33.24 30.24 -31.65
C PHE A 322 -34.09 30.42 -30.39
N GLY A 323 -34.15 31.63 -29.82
CA GLY A 323 -35.08 31.93 -28.71
C GLY A 323 -34.91 31.06 -27.47
N LEU A 324 -33.74 30.45 -27.27
CA LEU A 324 -33.44 29.60 -26.12
C LEU A 324 -33.38 30.45 -24.85
N GLN A 325 -34.54 30.66 -24.23
CA GLN A 325 -34.61 31.13 -22.84
C GLN A 325 -34.00 30.04 -21.96
N ALA A 326 -32.89 30.35 -21.29
CA ALA A 326 -32.31 29.46 -20.29
C ALA A 326 -33.37 29.16 -19.23
N LYS A 327 -33.77 27.90 -19.09
CA LYS A 327 -34.45 27.41 -17.88
C LYS A 327 -33.39 27.24 -16.82
N LEU A 328 -33.16 28.30 -16.04
CA LEU A 328 -32.59 28.19 -14.70
C LEU A 328 -33.70 27.76 -13.73
#